data_AF-A0A931BQF9-F1
#
_entry.id   AF-A0A931BQF9-F1
#
_cell.length_a   1.000
_cell.length_b   1.000
_cell.length_c   1.000
_cell.angle_alpha   90.00
_cell.angle_beta   90.00
_cell.angle_gamma   90.00
#
_symmetry.space_group_name_H-M   'P 1'
#
loop_
_entity.id
_entity.type
_entity.pdbx_description
1 polymer ?
#
loop_
_entity_poly.entity_id
_entity_poly.type
_entity_poly.pdbx_seq_one_letter_code
_entity_poly.pdbx_strand_id
1 'polypeptide(L)'
;MNARDEKLLEFATDRQAECLNAYWTHGTYYKAGKALGIDPANIWKSFKAVRAKAARQGYAPAHDMTHTVPDGFNVKGVSTYYNKDGKPTGQWVKTNIDMERQAVLLREAVAALSVEIRPEHPLPAPSRTLDQLLNCYVITDYHLGAKAWGEETGADWDTEIAENMLVSWFGAAIAQAPDARVGVFAQLGDFMHFDGLAAITPTSGHLLDADTRFQKVIRVAIAVIRRVTSMLLQKHEHVHLLMAEGNHDIASSAWLRELFAALYADEPRITVNVRPDPYYCIEHGSTSLFFHHGHKRKLDTLETTLIAKFRDVFGRTQHSYAHTGHLHHNVLRETNTMHIEQHRTLAAPDSHASRGGWMSGRDAKVITYHADHGEVGRIIVSADMLKGSPGG
;
A
#
# COMPACT_ATOMS: atom_id res chain seq x y z
N MET A 1 9.70 33.14 35.72
CA MET A 1 10.49 31.94 35.36
C MET A 1 9.53 30.94 34.74
N ASN A 2 9.85 30.34 33.60
CA ASN A 2 9.08 29.19 33.12
C ASN A 2 9.18 28.08 34.18
N ALA A 3 8.04 27.58 34.68
CA ALA A 3 8.03 26.44 35.58
C ALA A 3 8.75 25.24 34.93
N ARG A 4 9.48 24.46 35.73
CA ARG A 4 10.13 23.23 35.25
C ARG A 4 9.05 22.25 34.83
N ASP A 5 9.10 21.83 33.57
CA ASP A 5 8.15 20.92 32.95
C ASP A 5 8.95 19.75 32.35
N GLU A 6 9.16 18.72 33.15
CA GLU A 6 9.99 17.56 32.78
C GLU A 6 9.37 16.74 31.65
N LYS A 7 8.04 16.82 31.46
CA LYS A 7 7.34 16.10 30.40
C LYS A 7 7.74 16.58 29.00
N LEU A 8 8.31 17.79 28.89
CA LEU A 8 8.92 18.26 27.64
C LEU A 8 10.10 17.40 27.18
N LEU A 9 10.77 16.67 28.08
CA LEU A 9 11.89 15.79 27.72
C LEU A 9 11.46 14.62 26.84
N GLU A 10 10.22 14.12 26.98
CA GLU A 10 9.67 13.04 26.15
C GLU A 10 9.60 13.42 24.66
N PHE A 11 9.60 14.72 24.35
CA PHE A 11 9.52 15.22 22.98
C PHE A 11 10.89 15.67 22.43
N ALA A 12 11.92 15.73 23.28
CA ALA A 12 13.23 16.28 22.95
C ALA A 12 14.17 15.22 22.36
N THR A 13 15.08 15.64 21.47
CA THR A 13 16.29 14.85 21.18
C THR A 13 17.29 14.96 22.33
N ASP A 14 18.29 14.08 22.39
CA ASP A 14 19.35 14.13 23.42
C ASP A 14 19.97 15.53 23.54
N ARG A 15 20.31 16.14 22.40
CA ARG A 15 20.86 17.50 22.37
C ARG A 15 19.89 18.58 22.85
N GLN A 16 18.60 18.41 22.59
CA GLN A 16 17.57 19.34 23.07
C GLN A 16 17.35 19.15 24.58
N ALA A 17 17.34 17.91 25.07
CA ALA A 17 17.23 17.59 26.49
C ALA A 17 18.37 18.21 27.30
N GLU A 18 19.61 18.14 26.81
CA GLU A 18 20.76 18.85 27.40
C GLU A 18 20.51 20.36 27.51
N CYS A 19 19.99 20.99 26.45
CA CYS A 19 19.68 22.42 26.44
C CYS A 19 18.56 22.78 27.44
N LEU A 20 17.53 21.94 27.55
CA LEU A 20 16.42 22.12 28.49
C LEU A 20 16.90 22.02 29.95
N ASN A 21 17.70 20.98 30.24
CA ASN A 21 18.28 20.77 31.56
C ASN A 21 19.22 21.91 31.97
N ALA A 22 20.11 22.35 31.08
CA ALA A 22 21.01 23.47 31.37
C ALA A 22 20.26 24.77 31.70
N TYR A 23 19.13 25.03 31.02
CA TYR A 23 18.28 26.17 31.35
C TYR A 23 17.62 26.03 32.72
N TRP A 24 17.11 24.85 33.09
CA TRP A 24 16.52 24.61 34.41
C TRP A 24 17.53 24.72 35.53
N THR A 25 18.77 24.28 35.31
CA THR A 25 19.87 24.38 36.28
C THR A 25 20.36 25.81 36.45
N HIS A 26 20.53 26.57 35.36
CA HIS A 26 21.19 27.87 35.40
C HIS A 26 20.24 29.08 35.33
N GLY A 27 18.94 28.84 35.14
CA GLY A 27 17.85 29.81 35.25
C GLY A 27 17.72 30.85 34.13
N THR A 28 18.73 31.00 33.27
CA THR A 28 18.72 31.94 32.14
C THR A 28 19.38 31.33 30.90
N TYR A 29 18.91 31.69 29.70
CA TYR A 29 19.49 31.21 28.44
C TYR A 29 20.97 31.55 28.32
N TYR A 30 21.39 32.71 28.81
CA TYR A 30 22.78 33.14 28.80
C TYR A 30 23.69 32.25 29.64
N LYS A 31 23.33 31.99 30.91
CA LYS A 31 24.12 31.13 31.80
C LYS A 31 24.12 29.68 31.33
N ALA A 32 23.01 29.18 30.78
CA ALA A 32 22.90 27.85 30.19
C ALA A 32 23.78 27.69 28.94
N GLY A 33 23.77 28.67 28.03
CA GLY A 33 24.63 28.68 26.84
C GLY A 33 26.11 28.70 27.22
N LYS A 34 26.49 29.53 28.21
CA LYS A 34 27.87 29.58 28.73
C LYS A 34 28.32 28.24 29.33
N ALA A 35 27.45 27.55 30.07
CA ALA A 35 27.75 26.24 30.66
C ALA A 35 27.92 25.14 29.61
N LEU A 36 27.15 25.21 28.50
CA LEU A 36 27.20 24.24 27.40
C LEU A 36 28.15 24.62 26.26
N GLY A 37 28.84 25.75 26.35
CA GLY A 37 29.74 26.25 25.30
C GLY A 37 29.05 26.59 23.98
N ILE A 38 27.77 26.97 24.00
CA ILE A 38 26.98 27.28 22.81
C ILE A 38 26.26 28.63 22.90
N ASP A 39 25.89 29.17 21.73
CA ASP A 39 25.11 30.40 21.62
C ASP A 39 23.79 30.27 22.42
N PRO A 40 23.49 31.20 23.35
CA PRO A 40 22.21 31.24 24.08
C PRO A 40 20.96 31.16 23.19
N ALA A 41 21.04 31.67 21.96
CA ALA A 41 19.96 31.59 20.97
C ALA A 41 19.62 30.15 20.60
N ASN A 42 20.60 29.23 20.64
CA ASN A 42 20.36 27.81 20.36
C ASN A 42 19.60 27.13 21.49
N ILE A 43 19.81 27.53 22.75
CA ILE A 43 19.01 27.04 23.89
C ILE A 43 17.54 27.44 23.72
N TRP A 44 17.31 28.71 23.33
CA TRP A 44 15.96 29.21 23.08
C TRP A 44 15.28 28.51 21.89
N LYS A 45 16.01 28.30 20.79
CA LYS A 45 15.50 27.55 19.61
C LYS A 45 15.10 26.13 19.99
N SER A 46 15.91 25.44 20.80
CA SER A 46 15.60 24.10 21.33
C SER A 46 14.31 24.11 22.15
N PHE A 47 14.15 25.05 23.09
CA PHE A 47 12.91 25.22 23.86
C PHE A 47 11.68 25.44 22.98
N LYS A 48 11.80 26.31 21.97
CA LYS A 48 10.71 26.61 21.04
C LYS A 48 10.35 25.37 20.21
N ALA A 49 11.34 24.64 19.72
CA ALA A 49 11.14 23.44 18.91
C ALA A 49 10.45 22.32 19.71
N VAL A 50 10.93 22.04 20.92
CA VAL A 50 10.37 21.00 21.81
C VAL A 50 8.93 21.32 22.18
N ARG A 51 8.63 22.58 22.56
CA ARG A 51 7.25 23.01 22.84
C ARG A 51 6.33 22.91 21.62
N ALA A 52 6.82 23.28 20.44
CA ALA A 52 6.05 23.16 19.20
C ALA A 52 5.79 21.70 18.81
N LYS A 53 6.69 20.78 19.15
CA LYS A 53 6.51 19.34 18.95
C LYS A 53 5.54 18.75 19.98
N ALA A 54 5.70 19.10 21.25
CA ALA A 54 4.79 18.70 22.34
C ALA A 54 3.34 19.15 22.05
N ALA A 55 3.15 20.39 21.60
CA ALA A 55 1.82 20.92 21.25
C ALA A 55 1.18 20.15 20.08
N ARG A 56 1.96 19.79 19.05
CA ARG A 56 1.48 18.94 17.94
C ARG A 56 1.08 17.54 18.40
N GLN A 57 1.65 17.08 19.50
CA GLN A 57 1.33 15.80 20.13
C GLN A 57 0.25 15.90 21.22
N GLY A 58 -0.38 17.07 21.41
CA GLY A 58 -1.46 17.26 22.39
C GLY A 58 -1.00 17.73 23.78
N TYR A 59 0.26 18.12 23.92
CA TYR A 59 0.81 18.61 25.19
C TYR A 59 1.19 20.09 25.13
N ALA A 60 0.29 20.94 25.62
CA ALA A 60 0.49 22.37 25.87
C ALA A 60 -0.35 22.82 27.07
N PRO A 61 0.12 22.62 28.31
CA PRO A 61 -0.66 22.89 29.53
C PRO A 61 -1.16 24.33 29.65
N ALA A 62 -0.43 25.31 29.10
CA ALA A 62 -0.85 26.71 29.07
C ALA A 62 -2.08 26.98 28.19
N HIS A 63 -2.53 26.00 27.42
CA HIS A 63 -3.69 26.04 26.53
C HIS A 63 -4.69 24.91 26.86
N ASP A 64 -4.67 24.41 28.10
CA ASP A 64 -5.53 23.32 28.59
C ASP A 64 -5.37 22.00 27.80
N MET A 65 -4.22 21.80 27.14
CA MET A 65 -3.88 20.57 26.41
C MET A 65 -2.91 19.73 27.25
N THR A 66 -3.41 18.72 27.95
CA THR A 66 -2.60 17.86 28.83
C THR A 66 -2.58 16.40 28.39
N HIS A 67 -3.47 16.02 27.47
CA HIS A 67 -3.63 14.67 26.95
C HIS A 67 -2.95 14.52 25.59
N THR A 68 -1.97 13.63 25.51
CA THR A 68 -1.23 13.36 24.29
C THR A 68 -2.00 12.42 23.35
N VAL A 69 -1.69 12.48 22.06
CA VAL A 69 -2.18 11.53 21.06
C VAL A 69 -1.23 10.33 20.93
N PRO A 70 -1.69 9.17 20.43
CA PRO A 70 -0.81 8.02 20.19
C PRO A 70 0.30 8.31 19.15
N ASP A 71 1.42 7.59 19.22
CA ASP A 71 2.51 7.69 18.23
C ASP A 71 1.97 7.42 16.80
N GLY A 72 2.49 8.16 15.82
CA GLY A 72 2.01 8.15 14.44
C GLY A 72 0.78 9.04 14.16
N PHE A 73 0.28 9.78 15.15
CA PHE A 73 -0.77 10.80 14.99
C PHE A 73 -0.28 12.18 15.44
N ASN A 74 -0.87 13.23 14.87
CA ASN A 74 -0.75 14.60 15.34
C ASN A 74 -2.14 15.16 15.70
N VAL A 75 -2.18 16.17 16.57
CA VAL A 75 -3.38 16.94 16.84
C VAL A 75 -3.65 17.89 15.68
N LYS A 76 -4.80 17.68 15.03
CA LYS A 76 -5.34 18.55 13.96
C LYS A 76 -6.11 19.74 14.54
N GLY A 77 -6.75 19.56 15.70
CA GLY A 77 -7.44 20.64 16.40
C GLY A 77 -8.02 20.19 17.74
N VAL A 78 -8.22 21.14 18.65
CA VAL A 78 -8.77 20.89 19.98
C VAL A 78 -9.96 21.82 20.21
N SER A 79 -11.08 21.26 20.69
CA SER A 79 -12.26 22.01 21.10
C SER A 79 -12.50 21.78 22.59
N THR A 80 -12.20 22.77 23.41
CA THR A 80 -12.41 22.73 24.87
C THR A 80 -13.72 23.39 25.24
N TYR A 81 -14.55 22.70 26.03
CA TYR A 81 -15.76 23.24 26.62
C TYR A 81 -15.43 23.84 27.99
N TYR A 82 -15.77 25.12 28.20
CA TYR A 82 -15.54 25.83 29.45
C TYR A 82 -16.86 26.07 30.19
N ASN A 83 -16.87 25.89 31.51
CA ASN A 83 -18.04 26.21 32.34
C ASN A 83 -18.16 27.72 32.62
N LYS A 84 -19.20 28.10 33.38
CA LYS A 84 -19.47 29.49 33.78
C LYS A 84 -18.33 30.15 34.58
N ASP A 85 -17.44 29.35 35.17
CA ASP A 85 -16.28 29.79 35.94
C ASP A 85 -14.99 29.82 35.10
N GLY A 86 -15.08 29.59 33.79
CA GLY A 86 -13.93 29.55 32.88
C GLY A 86 -13.05 28.31 33.02
N LYS A 87 -13.52 27.25 33.69
CA LYS A 87 -12.78 25.98 33.84
C LYS A 87 -13.17 24.99 32.75
N PRO A 88 -12.20 24.23 32.18
CA PRO A 88 -12.48 23.21 31.19
C PRO A 88 -13.30 22.07 31.81
N THR A 89 -14.40 21.68 31.16
CA THR A 89 -15.31 20.60 31.59
C THR A 89 -15.44 19.47 30.57
N GLY A 90 -14.92 19.64 29.36
CA GLY A 90 -14.79 18.59 28.35
C GLY A 90 -13.86 19.02 27.22
N GLN A 91 -13.21 18.09 26.56
CA GLN A 91 -12.29 18.40 25.46
C GLN A 91 -12.44 17.39 24.32
N TRP A 92 -12.64 17.89 23.11
CA TRP A 92 -12.65 17.11 21.88
C TRP A 92 -11.33 17.29 21.14
N VAL A 93 -10.54 16.22 21.02
CA VAL A 93 -9.26 16.24 20.29
C VAL A 93 -9.47 15.60 18.93
N LYS A 94 -9.26 16.38 17.86
CA LYS A 94 -9.28 15.90 16.47
C LYS A 94 -7.84 15.58 16.06
N THR A 95 -7.59 14.39 15.56
CA THR A 95 -6.25 13.95 15.13
C THR A 95 -6.14 13.84 13.61
N ASN A 96 -4.92 13.87 13.10
CA ASN A 96 -4.57 13.45 11.74
C ASN A 96 -3.36 12.51 11.78
N ILE A 97 -3.17 11.74 10.73
CA ILE A 97 -2.03 10.83 10.59
C ILE A 97 -0.77 11.66 10.35
N ASP A 98 0.31 11.35 11.07
CA ASP A 98 1.64 11.89 10.80
C ASP A 98 2.31 11.07 9.70
N MET A 99 2.22 11.54 8.45
CA MET A 99 2.74 10.80 7.30
C MET A 99 4.26 10.57 7.33
N GLU A 100 5.03 11.50 7.90
CA GLU A 100 6.49 11.35 8.02
C GLU A 100 6.84 10.32 9.08
N ARG A 101 6.15 10.35 10.23
CA ARG A 101 6.35 9.35 11.29
C ARG A 101 5.87 7.97 10.88
N GLN A 102 4.76 7.87 10.14
CA GLN A 102 4.30 6.60 9.56
C GLN A 102 5.34 6.02 8.61
N ALA A 103 5.93 6.82 7.71
CA ALA A 103 6.98 6.34 6.82
C ALA A 103 8.24 5.86 7.57
N VAL A 104 8.60 6.50 8.69
CA VAL A 104 9.70 6.05 9.56
C VAL A 104 9.34 4.75 10.27
N LEU A 105 8.16 4.66 10.88
CA LEU A 105 7.67 3.44 11.55
C LEU A 105 7.56 2.27 10.56
N LEU A 106 7.17 2.56 9.32
CA LEU A 106 7.11 1.57 8.25
C LEU A 106 8.52 1.09 7.89
N ARG A 107 9.50 1.99 7.72
CA ARG A 107 10.89 1.62 7.47
C ARG A 107 11.50 0.86 8.63
N GLU A 108 11.18 1.22 9.88
CA GLU A 108 11.62 0.51 11.08
C GLU A 108 10.99 -0.90 11.16
N ALA A 109 9.70 -1.03 10.80
CA ALA A 109 9.01 -2.32 10.73
C ALA A 109 9.56 -3.19 9.59
N VAL A 110 9.82 -2.61 8.42
CA VAL A 110 10.46 -3.29 7.28
C VAL A 110 11.88 -3.71 7.62
N ALA A 111 12.66 -2.84 8.27
CA ALA A 111 14.00 -3.17 8.74
C ALA A 111 13.94 -4.32 9.75
N ALA A 112 13.04 -4.26 10.72
CA ALA A 112 12.85 -5.32 11.71
C ALA A 112 12.38 -6.65 11.08
N LEU A 113 11.55 -6.60 10.04
CA LEU A 113 11.14 -7.79 9.27
C LEU A 113 12.26 -8.31 8.36
N SER A 114 13.09 -7.42 7.80
CA SER A 114 14.17 -7.74 6.85
C SER A 114 15.35 -8.48 7.47
N VAL A 115 15.55 -8.39 8.79
CA VAL A 115 16.66 -9.08 9.49
C VAL A 115 16.51 -10.61 9.45
N GLU A 116 15.33 -11.16 9.11
CA GLU A 116 15.09 -12.61 8.98
C GLU A 116 14.70 -13.09 7.57
N ILE A 117 14.65 -12.20 6.57
CA ILE A 117 14.23 -12.57 5.21
C ILE A 117 15.43 -13.14 4.46
N ARG A 118 15.58 -14.46 4.53
CA ARG A 118 16.56 -15.18 3.71
C ARG A 118 16.11 -15.15 2.24
N PRO A 119 16.97 -14.76 1.30
CA PRO A 119 16.67 -14.86 -0.12
C PRO A 119 16.23 -16.28 -0.49
N GLU A 120 15.28 -16.38 -1.41
CA GLU A 120 14.85 -17.67 -1.94
C GLU A 120 15.88 -18.21 -2.92
N HIS A 121 16.11 -19.53 -2.87
CA HIS A 121 16.95 -20.18 -3.87
C HIS A 121 16.24 -20.21 -5.22
N PRO A 122 16.97 -20.01 -6.34
CA PRO A 122 16.37 -20.09 -7.66
C PRO A 122 15.69 -21.42 -7.93
N LEU A 123 14.49 -21.36 -8.53
CA LEU A 123 13.75 -22.57 -8.93
C LEU A 123 14.24 -23.08 -10.31
N PRO A 124 13.98 -24.35 -10.68
CA PRO A 124 14.20 -24.80 -12.05
C PRO A 124 13.35 -24.01 -13.07
N ALA A 125 13.88 -23.79 -14.28
CA ALA A 125 13.16 -23.17 -15.38
C ALA A 125 12.23 -24.16 -16.10
N PRO A 126 11.10 -23.67 -16.67
CA PRO A 126 10.29 -24.49 -17.55
C PRO A 126 11.12 -24.95 -18.76
N SER A 127 10.80 -26.13 -19.29
CA SER A 127 11.60 -26.76 -20.35
C SER A 127 11.36 -26.16 -21.74
N ARG A 128 10.17 -25.60 -21.98
CA ARG A 128 9.79 -24.95 -23.24
C ARG A 128 8.77 -23.84 -22.96
N THR A 129 8.97 -22.70 -23.61
CA THR A 129 7.99 -21.61 -23.66
C THR A 129 7.91 -21.02 -25.07
N LEU A 130 6.97 -20.11 -25.28
CA LEU A 130 6.77 -19.34 -26.50
C LEU A 130 7.37 -17.94 -26.33
N ASP A 131 8.53 -17.71 -26.93
CA ASP A 131 9.38 -16.52 -26.76
C ASP A 131 8.66 -15.19 -26.95
N GLN A 132 7.72 -15.16 -27.91
CA GLN A 132 7.01 -13.94 -28.30
C GLN A 132 5.83 -13.62 -27.39
N LEU A 133 5.46 -14.51 -26.46
CA LEU A 133 4.27 -14.33 -25.63
C LEU A 133 4.60 -13.87 -24.21
N LEU A 134 3.71 -13.03 -23.70
CA LEU A 134 3.63 -12.58 -22.31
C LEU A 134 2.22 -12.84 -21.78
N ASN A 135 2.09 -13.48 -20.62
CA ASN A 135 0.82 -13.61 -19.90
C ASN A 135 0.74 -12.60 -18.74
N CYS A 136 -0.24 -11.71 -18.78
CA CYS A 136 -0.49 -10.74 -17.72
C CYS A 136 -1.64 -11.22 -16.82
N TYR A 137 -1.30 -11.64 -15.61
CA TYR A 137 -2.23 -12.10 -14.57
C TYR A 137 -2.65 -10.90 -13.73
N VAL A 138 -3.87 -10.41 -13.97
CA VAL A 138 -4.37 -9.16 -13.38
C VAL A 138 -5.20 -9.46 -12.15
N ILE A 139 -4.73 -8.98 -10.98
CA ILE A 139 -5.46 -9.01 -9.71
C ILE A 139 -5.57 -7.57 -9.22
N THR A 140 -6.78 -7.08 -8.93
CA THR A 140 -6.99 -5.74 -8.40
C THR A 140 -7.96 -5.78 -7.23
N ASP A 141 -7.86 -4.81 -6.32
CA ASP A 141 -8.85 -4.59 -5.25
C ASP A 141 -9.13 -5.89 -4.49
N TYR A 142 -8.07 -6.61 -4.14
CA TYR A 142 -8.20 -7.96 -3.60
C TYR A 142 -8.69 -7.96 -2.16
N HIS A 143 -8.46 -6.86 -1.43
CA HIS A 143 -8.98 -6.62 -0.09
C HIS A 143 -8.72 -7.80 0.86
N LEU A 144 -7.49 -8.31 0.87
CA LEU A 144 -7.06 -9.32 1.83
C LEU A 144 -7.18 -8.76 3.25
N GLY A 145 -7.87 -9.51 4.12
CA GLY A 145 -8.17 -9.10 5.50
C GLY A 145 -9.52 -8.40 5.68
N ALA A 146 -10.29 -8.17 4.62
CA ALA A 146 -11.69 -7.75 4.72
C ALA A 146 -12.59 -8.85 5.29
N LYS A 147 -13.68 -8.45 5.94
CA LYS A 147 -14.77 -9.33 6.37
C LYS A 147 -16.04 -9.02 5.57
N ALA A 148 -16.61 -10.05 4.96
CA ALA A 148 -17.97 -10.00 4.44
C ALA A 148 -18.78 -11.15 5.05
N TRP A 149 -20.03 -10.85 5.42
CA TRP A 149 -20.99 -11.84 5.93
C TRP A 149 -22.02 -12.15 4.85
N GLY A 150 -22.13 -13.42 4.47
CA GLY A 150 -22.93 -13.86 3.33
C GLY A 150 -24.42 -13.52 3.42
N GLU A 151 -25.00 -13.46 4.62
CA GLU A 151 -26.41 -13.07 4.79
C GLU A 151 -26.64 -11.58 4.44
N GLU A 152 -25.68 -10.71 4.74
CA GLU A 152 -25.76 -9.27 4.46
C GLU A 152 -25.32 -8.92 3.03
N THR A 153 -24.29 -9.60 2.53
CA THR A 153 -23.55 -9.19 1.33
C THR A 153 -23.71 -10.14 0.14
N GLY A 154 -24.32 -11.31 0.35
CA GLY A 154 -24.54 -12.33 -0.68
C GLY A 154 -23.39 -13.33 -0.84
N ALA A 155 -22.22 -13.11 -0.20
CA ALA A 155 -21.15 -14.10 -0.13
C ALA A 155 -20.19 -13.82 1.05
N ASP A 156 -19.69 -14.87 1.70
CA ASP A 156 -18.68 -14.71 2.73
C ASP A 156 -17.31 -14.34 2.15
N TRP A 157 -16.57 -13.56 2.92
CA TRP A 157 -15.17 -13.24 2.67
C TRP A 157 -14.42 -13.06 3.98
N ASP A 158 -13.25 -13.68 4.05
CA ASP A 158 -12.30 -13.54 5.14
C ASP A 158 -10.90 -13.89 4.64
N THR A 159 -9.91 -13.81 5.53
CA THR A 159 -8.51 -14.03 5.17
C THR A 159 -8.26 -15.43 4.60
N GLU A 160 -8.96 -16.45 5.09
CA GLU A 160 -8.80 -17.84 4.67
C GLU A 160 -9.46 -18.11 3.31
N ILE A 161 -10.68 -17.60 3.12
CA ILE A 161 -11.37 -17.64 1.83
C ILE A 161 -10.53 -16.92 0.77
N ALA A 162 -9.99 -15.75 1.10
CA ALA A 162 -9.13 -14.99 0.20
C ALA A 162 -7.85 -15.77 -0.16
N GLU A 163 -7.09 -16.27 0.81
CA GLU A 163 -5.88 -17.05 0.51
C GLU A 163 -6.16 -18.23 -0.45
N ASN A 164 -7.19 -19.03 -0.16
CA ASN A 164 -7.59 -20.16 -0.99
C ASN A 164 -8.07 -19.73 -2.38
N MET A 165 -8.84 -18.65 -2.46
CA MET A 165 -9.34 -18.10 -3.72
C MET A 165 -8.18 -17.66 -4.63
N LEU A 166 -7.17 -16.96 -4.10
CA LEU A 166 -6.05 -16.48 -4.90
C LEU A 166 -5.26 -17.64 -5.50
N VAL A 167 -4.90 -18.62 -4.66
CA VAL A 167 -4.14 -19.80 -5.09
C VAL A 167 -4.94 -20.63 -6.11
N SER A 168 -6.22 -20.88 -5.84
CA SER A 168 -7.09 -21.65 -6.75
C SER A 168 -7.26 -20.94 -8.09
N TRP A 169 -7.41 -19.61 -8.05
CA TRP A 169 -7.52 -18.80 -9.26
C TRP A 169 -6.23 -18.88 -10.09
N PHE A 170 -5.06 -18.69 -9.47
CA PHE A 170 -3.79 -18.81 -10.17
C PHE A 170 -3.57 -20.22 -10.73
N GLY A 171 -3.93 -21.27 -9.99
CA GLY A 171 -3.85 -22.66 -10.47
C GLY A 171 -4.69 -22.89 -11.72
N ALA A 172 -5.97 -22.50 -11.68
CA ALA A 172 -6.88 -22.62 -12.82
C ALA A 172 -6.46 -21.73 -14.00
N ALA A 173 -5.96 -20.53 -13.73
CA ALA A 173 -5.50 -19.58 -14.74
C ALA A 173 -4.22 -20.06 -15.44
N ILE A 174 -3.22 -20.53 -14.68
CA ILE A 174 -1.96 -21.07 -15.21
C ILE A 174 -2.21 -22.33 -16.06
N ALA A 175 -3.14 -23.19 -15.65
CA ALA A 175 -3.50 -24.40 -16.39
C ALA A 175 -4.12 -24.09 -17.76
N GLN A 176 -4.85 -22.98 -17.88
CA GLN A 176 -5.49 -22.56 -19.14
C GLN A 176 -4.59 -21.67 -20.01
N ALA A 177 -3.66 -20.94 -19.40
CA ALA A 177 -2.82 -19.97 -20.09
C ALA A 177 -1.80 -20.66 -21.01
N PRO A 178 -1.49 -20.07 -22.19
CA PRO A 178 -0.43 -20.60 -23.05
C PRO A 178 0.92 -20.58 -22.33
N ASP A 179 1.86 -21.41 -22.79
CA ASP A 179 3.23 -21.49 -22.24
C ASP A 179 4.07 -20.28 -22.65
N ALA A 180 3.63 -19.07 -22.28
CA ALA A 180 4.32 -17.82 -22.57
C ALA A 180 5.69 -17.77 -21.90
N ARG A 181 6.69 -17.19 -22.55
CA ARG A 181 8.02 -17.00 -21.96
C ARG A 181 7.99 -16.10 -20.73
N VAL A 182 7.20 -15.02 -20.80
CA VAL A 182 7.09 -14.01 -19.74
C VAL A 182 5.75 -14.12 -19.03
N GLY A 183 5.78 -14.09 -17.70
CA GLY A 183 4.60 -13.91 -16.85
C GLY A 183 4.66 -12.56 -16.15
N VAL A 184 3.53 -11.87 -16.01
CA VAL A 184 3.41 -10.67 -15.17
C VAL A 184 2.37 -10.95 -14.10
N PHE A 185 2.76 -10.95 -12.84
CA PHE A 185 1.81 -10.83 -11.74
C PHE A 185 1.53 -9.34 -11.52
N ALA A 186 0.45 -8.86 -12.16
CA ALA A 186 -0.02 -7.49 -12.04
C ALA A 186 -1.03 -7.37 -10.89
N GLN A 187 -0.50 -7.25 -9.67
CA GLN A 187 -1.30 -6.80 -8.53
C GLN A 187 -1.49 -5.29 -8.66
N LEU A 188 -2.72 -4.86 -8.91
CA LEU A 188 -3.10 -3.50 -9.30
C LEU A 188 -3.58 -2.62 -8.13
N GLY A 189 -2.95 -2.73 -6.95
CA GLY A 189 -3.30 -1.92 -5.77
C GLY A 189 -4.49 -2.46 -5.00
N ASP A 190 -4.68 -1.96 -3.78
CA ASP A 190 -5.69 -2.43 -2.82
C ASP A 190 -5.61 -3.95 -2.60
N PHE A 191 -4.38 -4.50 -2.52
CA PHE A 191 -4.18 -5.90 -2.17
C PHE A 191 -4.60 -6.14 -0.73
N MET A 192 -4.17 -5.24 0.16
CA MET A 192 -4.51 -5.23 1.58
C MET A 192 -5.77 -4.39 1.77
N HIS A 193 -6.70 -4.85 2.60
CA HIS A 193 -7.93 -4.11 2.86
C HIS A 193 -7.70 -2.82 3.68
N PHE A 194 -6.69 -2.81 4.55
CA PHE A 194 -6.36 -1.69 5.43
C PHE A 194 -4.85 -1.62 5.67
N ASP A 195 -4.35 -0.42 6.02
CA ASP A 195 -2.92 -0.07 5.94
C ASP A 195 -2.26 0.20 7.30
N GLY A 196 -2.70 -0.50 8.35
CA GLY A 196 -2.18 -0.30 9.70
C GLY A 196 -2.90 -1.10 10.77
N LEU A 197 -2.55 -0.86 12.04
CA LEU A 197 -3.18 -1.55 13.17
C LEU A 197 -4.67 -1.23 13.33
N ALA A 198 -5.08 -0.04 12.89
CA ALA A 198 -6.49 0.34 12.80
C ALA A 198 -7.04 -0.04 11.42
N ALA A 199 -8.20 -0.68 11.40
CA ALA A 199 -8.94 -1.02 10.18
C ALA A 199 -9.68 0.22 9.64
N ILE A 200 -8.93 1.17 9.08
CA ILE A 200 -9.47 2.34 8.41
C ILE A 200 -8.77 2.54 7.06
N THR A 201 -9.46 3.15 6.09
CA THR A 201 -8.78 3.57 4.86
C THR A 201 -7.76 4.67 5.17
N PRO A 202 -6.51 4.58 4.70
CA PRO A 202 -5.50 5.60 4.98
C PRO A 202 -5.83 6.93 4.28
N THR A 203 -6.53 6.87 3.14
CA THR A 203 -6.85 8.06 2.34
C THR A 203 -8.11 8.79 2.82
N SER A 204 -9.21 8.07 3.10
CA SER A 204 -10.51 8.68 3.45
C SER A 204 -10.90 8.53 4.93
N GLY A 205 -10.20 7.71 5.71
CA GLY A 205 -10.49 7.48 7.13
C GLY A 205 -11.78 6.72 7.40
N HIS A 206 -12.31 5.99 6.40
CA HIS A 206 -13.51 5.17 6.58
C HIS A 206 -13.20 3.97 7.46
N LEU A 207 -14.07 3.67 8.42
CA LEU A 207 -14.00 2.42 9.19
C LEU A 207 -14.28 1.25 8.25
N LEU A 208 -13.48 0.20 8.38
CA LEU A 208 -13.52 -0.98 7.53
C LEU A 208 -13.86 -2.23 8.32
N ASP A 209 -14.60 -3.13 7.69
CA ASP A 209 -14.93 -4.44 8.25
C ASP A 209 -13.72 -5.36 8.08
N ALA A 210 -12.94 -5.54 9.16
CA ALA A 210 -11.74 -6.37 9.16
C ALA A 210 -11.99 -7.75 9.79
N ASP A 211 -11.52 -8.80 9.12
CA ASP A 211 -11.65 -10.18 9.59
C ASP A 211 -10.66 -10.50 10.73
N THR A 212 -9.48 -9.89 10.71
CA THR A 212 -8.41 -10.24 11.66
C THR A 212 -7.41 -9.10 11.92
N ARG A 213 -6.37 -9.38 12.72
CA ARG A 213 -5.31 -8.42 13.07
C ARG A 213 -4.37 -8.19 11.90
N PHE A 214 -3.95 -6.94 11.70
CA PHE A 214 -3.05 -6.52 10.62
C PHE A 214 -1.82 -7.42 10.45
N GLN A 215 -1.14 -7.76 11.55
CA GLN A 215 0.05 -8.61 11.50
C GLN A 215 -0.22 -10.02 10.95
N LYS A 216 -1.41 -10.59 11.21
CA LYS A 216 -1.82 -11.87 10.62
C LYS A 216 -2.05 -11.71 9.11
N VAL A 217 -2.71 -10.63 8.70
CA VAL A 217 -2.92 -10.31 7.27
C VAL A 217 -1.59 -10.15 6.54
N ILE A 218 -0.62 -9.43 7.12
CA ILE A 218 0.74 -9.28 6.56
C ILE A 218 1.39 -10.65 6.32
N ARG A 219 1.34 -11.55 7.31
CA ARG A 219 1.93 -12.89 7.18
C ARG A 219 1.30 -13.68 6.04
N VAL A 220 -0.03 -13.64 5.93
CA VAL A 220 -0.76 -14.31 4.85
C VAL A 220 -0.43 -13.68 3.49
N ALA A 221 -0.38 -12.35 3.39
CA ALA A 221 -0.02 -11.64 2.17
C ALA A 221 1.36 -12.08 1.65
N ILE A 222 2.36 -12.09 2.53
CA ILE A 222 3.73 -12.51 2.18
C ILE A 222 3.73 -13.98 1.73
N ALA A 223 3.07 -14.87 2.48
CA ALA A 223 3.04 -16.30 2.18
C ALA A 223 2.35 -16.59 0.83
N VAL A 224 1.18 -15.99 0.59
CA VAL A 224 0.40 -16.25 -0.63
C VAL A 224 1.07 -15.67 -1.88
N ILE A 225 1.67 -14.48 -1.79
CA ILE A 225 2.40 -13.90 -2.92
C ILE A 225 3.65 -14.73 -3.24
N ARG A 226 4.38 -15.24 -2.23
CA ARG A 226 5.49 -16.20 -2.45
C ARG A 226 5.01 -17.45 -3.18
N ARG A 227 3.91 -18.04 -2.72
CA ARG A 227 3.32 -19.24 -3.32
C ARG A 227 2.94 -19.01 -4.78
N VAL A 228 2.23 -17.92 -5.07
CA VAL A 228 1.84 -17.53 -6.44
C VAL A 228 3.08 -17.28 -7.31
N THR A 229 4.08 -16.57 -6.78
CA THR A 229 5.32 -16.30 -7.53
C THR A 229 6.05 -17.59 -7.89
N SER A 230 6.11 -18.57 -6.98
CA SER A 230 6.65 -19.90 -7.25
C SER A 230 5.86 -20.64 -8.33
N MET A 231 4.53 -20.57 -8.30
CA MET A 231 3.68 -21.16 -9.34
C MET A 231 3.95 -20.54 -10.72
N LEU A 232 4.15 -19.22 -10.78
CA LEU A 232 4.47 -18.52 -12.02
C LEU A 232 5.88 -18.84 -12.54
N LEU A 233 6.88 -18.98 -11.66
CA LEU A 233 8.24 -19.41 -12.03
C LEU A 233 8.30 -20.84 -12.58
N GLN A 234 7.35 -21.69 -12.22
CA GLN A 234 7.21 -23.02 -12.81
C GLN A 234 6.64 -22.97 -14.24
N LYS A 235 5.85 -21.94 -14.57
CA LYS A 235 5.20 -21.75 -15.87
C LYS A 235 6.01 -20.91 -16.85
N HIS A 236 6.75 -19.92 -16.35
CA HIS A 236 7.40 -18.88 -17.15
C HIS A 236 8.91 -18.86 -16.94
N GLU A 237 9.66 -18.50 -17.99
CA GLU A 237 11.11 -18.31 -17.90
C GLU A 237 11.48 -17.01 -17.21
N HIS A 238 10.61 -15.99 -17.30
CA HIS A 238 10.78 -14.72 -16.59
C HIS A 238 9.45 -14.26 -15.99
N VAL A 239 9.48 -13.73 -14.77
CA VAL A 239 8.32 -13.23 -14.05
C VAL A 239 8.53 -11.79 -13.62
N HIS A 240 7.66 -10.89 -14.06
CA HIS A 240 7.56 -9.55 -13.48
C HIS A 240 6.60 -9.57 -12.30
N LEU A 241 7.07 -9.11 -11.14
CA LEU A 241 6.25 -8.91 -9.96
C LEU A 241 5.92 -7.42 -9.82
N LEU A 242 4.66 -7.07 -10.06
CA LEU A 242 4.17 -5.70 -9.97
C LEU A 242 3.17 -5.62 -8.82
N MET A 243 3.56 -4.91 -7.76
CA MET A 243 2.73 -4.59 -6.60
C MET A 243 2.38 -3.11 -6.63
N ALA A 244 1.29 -2.75 -7.29
CA ALA A 244 0.89 -1.35 -7.45
C ALA A 244 0.38 -0.74 -6.14
N GLU A 245 0.44 0.58 -6.05
CA GLU A 245 -0.14 1.33 -4.93
C GLU A 245 -1.64 1.50 -5.14
N GLY A 246 -2.44 1.15 -4.13
CA GLY A 246 -3.85 1.51 -4.04
C GLY A 246 -4.13 2.54 -2.93
N ASN A 247 -5.39 2.97 -2.82
CA ASN A 247 -5.82 3.93 -1.79
C ASN A 247 -6.08 3.30 -0.42
N HIS A 248 -6.20 1.98 -0.33
CA HIS A 248 -6.32 1.20 0.89
C HIS A 248 -4.96 0.74 1.45
N ASP A 249 -3.90 0.74 0.64
CA ASP A 249 -2.62 0.09 0.97
C ASP A 249 -1.38 0.88 0.51
N ILE A 250 -1.38 2.20 0.71
CA ILE A 250 -0.29 3.10 0.28
C ILE A 250 1.06 2.66 0.87
N ALA A 251 1.10 2.48 2.18
CA ALA A 251 2.28 2.05 2.90
C ALA A 251 2.54 0.56 2.64
N SER A 252 1.48 -0.26 2.60
CA SER A 252 1.63 -1.70 2.43
C SER A 252 2.15 -2.12 1.07
N SER A 253 1.65 -1.53 0.00
CA SER A 253 2.20 -1.72 -1.33
C SER A 253 3.67 -1.28 -1.41
N ALA A 254 4.07 -0.20 -0.73
CA ALA A 254 5.44 0.27 -0.70
C ALA A 254 6.38 -0.75 -0.04
N TRP A 255 6.04 -1.24 1.16
CA TRP A 255 6.89 -2.25 1.79
C TRP A 255 6.84 -3.61 1.11
N LEU A 256 5.72 -4.00 0.47
CA LEU A 256 5.64 -5.22 -0.33
C LEU A 256 6.64 -5.18 -1.49
N ARG A 257 6.74 -4.05 -2.21
CA ARG A 257 7.71 -3.86 -3.30
C ARG A 257 9.15 -4.05 -2.83
N GLU A 258 9.55 -3.35 -1.77
CA GLU A 258 10.92 -3.43 -1.23
C GLU A 258 11.22 -4.83 -0.66
N LEU A 259 10.26 -5.41 0.05
CA LEU A 259 10.34 -6.76 0.60
C LEU A 259 10.62 -7.80 -0.48
N PHE A 260 9.82 -7.83 -1.53
CA PHE A 260 9.99 -8.85 -2.57
C PHE A 260 11.23 -8.62 -3.42
N ALA A 261 11.65 -7.37 -3.61
CA ALA A 261 12.92 -7.09 -4.26
C ALA A 261 14.10 -7.64 -3.45
N ALA A 262 14.09 -7.49 -2.12
CA ALA A 262 15.09 -8.08 -1.25
C ALA A 262 15.03 -9.61 -1.23
N LEU A 263 13.82 -10.19 -1.14
CA LEU A 263 13.61 -11.63 -1.07
C LEU A 263 14.08 -12.36 -2.34
N TYR A 264 13.91 -11.75 -3.51
CA TYR A 264 14.25 -12.35 -4.81
C TYR A 264 15.52 -11.76 -5.43
N ALA A 265 16.38 -11.10 -4.65
CA ALA A 265 17.61 -10.48 -5.15
C ALA A 265 18.55 -11.46 -5.87
N ASP A 266 18.51 -12.75 -5.49
CA ASP A 266 19.34 -13.81 -6.06
C ASP A 266 18.62 -14.68 -7.12
N GLU A 267 17.35 -14.40 -7.44
CA GLU A 267 16.60 -15.12 -8.49
C GLU A 267 16.60 -14.30 -9.80
N PRO A 268 17.46 -14.63 -10.78
CA PRO A 268 17.64 -13.82 -11.99
C PRO A 268 16.41 -13.82 -12.91
N ARG A 269 15.44 -14.71 -12.69
CA ARG A 269 14.21 -14.80 -13.49
C ARG A 269 13.07 -13.95 -12.95
N ILE A 270 13.25 -13.27 -11.80
CA ILE A 270 12.25 -12.35 -11.27
C ILE A 270 12.71 -10.91 -11.45
N THR A 271 11.83 -10.08 -11.98
CA THR A 271 11.97 -8.62 -11.91
C THR A 271 10.89 -8.06 -11.01
N VAL A 272 11.27 -7.51 -9.85
CA VAL A 272 10.34 -6.81 -8.95
C VAL A 272 10.33 -5.32 -9.29
N ASN A 273 9.14 -4.75 -9.51
CA ASN A 273 9.01 -3.32 -9.73
C ASN A 273 9.03 -2.57 -8.39
N VAL A 274 10.12 -1.85 -8.10
CA VAL A 274 10.30 -1.04 -6.88
C VAL A 274 10.02 0.45 -7.09
N ARG A 275 9.37 0.83 -8.19
CA ARG A 275 9.10 2.23 -8.51
C ARG A 275 8.18 2.84 -7.43
N PRO A 276 8.53 4.00 -6.84
CA PRO A 276 7.70 4.67 -5.84
C PRO A 276 6.56 5.51 -6.45
N ASP A 277 6.68 5.90 -7.73
CA ASP A 277 5.62 6.60 -8.45
C ASP A 277 4.53 5.58 -8.84
N PRO A 278 3.22 5.86 -8.57
CA PRO A 278 2.14 4.88 -8.70
C PRO A 278 1.69 4.60 -10.15
N TYR A 279 2.58 4.85 -11.11
CA TYR A 279 2.40 4.57 -12.52
C TYR A 279 3.52 3.65 -12.95
N TYR A 280 3.17 2.55 -13.62
CA TYR A 280 4.10 1.50 -13.98
C TYR A 280 3.99 1.18 -15.46
N CYS A 281 5.07 0.64 -16.01
CA CYS A 281 5.16 0.26 -17.41
C CYS A 281 5.99 -1.02 -17.54
N ILE A 282 5.55 -1.92 -18.42
CA ILE A 282 6.29 -3.09 -18.89
C ILE A 282 6.26 -3.04 -20.42
N GLU A 283 7.43 -3.15 -21.04
CA GLU A 283 7.58 -3.20 -22.49
C GLU A 283 7.87 -4.64 -22.91
N HIS A 284 7.17 -5.12 -23.93
CA HIS A 284 7.29 -6.46 -24.50
C HIS A 284 7.34 -6.36 -26.02
N GLY A 285 8.55 -6.23 -26.58
CA GLY A 285 8.75 -5.96 -28.00
C GLY A 285 8.06 -4.67 -28.44
N SER A 286 7.13 -4.79 -29.38
CA SER A 286 6.30 -3.71 -29.90
C SER A 286 5.02 -3.46 -29.08
N THR A 287 4.84 -4.14 -27.95
CA THR A 287 3.66 -4.01 -27.07
C THR A 287 4.03 -3.37 -25.73
N SER A 288 3.38 -2.26 -25.36
CA SER A 288 3.53 -1.61 -24.07
C SER A 288 2.34 -1.87 -23.15
N LEU A 289 2.61 -2.31 -21.93
CA LEU A 289 1.61 -2.47 -20.86
C LEU A 289 1.82 -1.38 -19.81
N PHE A 290 0.76 -0.67 -19.48
CA PHE A 290 0.73 0.38 -18.47
C PHE A 290 -0.17 -0.01 -17.32
N PHE A 291 0.19 0.40 -16.11
CA PHE A 291 -0.56 0.04 -14.91
C PHE A 291 -0.68 1.23 -13.97
N HIS A 292 -1.88 1.40 -13.41
CA HIS A 292 -2.18 2.37 -12.37
C HIS A 292 -3.46 1.93 -11.67
N HIS A 293 -3.55 2.00 -10.33
CA HIS A 293 -4.72 1.48 -9.61
C HIS A 293 -6.03 2.21 -9.95
N GLY A 294 -5.98 3.53 -10.13
CA GLY A 294 -7.13 4.36 -10.53
C GLY A 294 -7.52 5.43 -9.52
N HIS A 295 -6.96 5.38 -8.30
CA HIS A 295 -7.28 6.31 -7.20
C HIS A 295 -6.81 7.76 -7.41
N LYS A 296 -5.72 7.98 -8.16
CA LYS A 296 -5.16 9.34 -8.39
C LYS A 296 -5.61 9.98 -9.71
N ARG A 297 -6.08 9.19 -10.68
CA ARG A 297 -6.44 9.64 -12.03
C ARG A 297 -7.63 8.86 -12.55
N LYS A 298 -8.61 9.61 -13.07
CA LYS A 298 -9.78 9.04 -13.74
C LYS A 298 -9.39 8.44 -15.09
N LEU A 299 -10.13 7.42 -15.50
CA LEU A 299 -9.96 6.70 -16.76
C LEU A 299 -9.78 7.66 -17.97
N ASP A 300 -10.62 8.69 -18.06
CA ASP A 300 -10.62 9.67 -19.17
C ASP A 300 -9.32 10.48 -19.30
N THR A 301 -8.57 10.60 -18.22
CA THR A 301 -7.31 11.38 -18.17
C THR A 301 -6.08 10.49 -18.01
N LEU A 302 -6.28 9.19 -17.84
CA LEU A 302 -5.22 8.24 -17.55
C LEU A 302 -4.27 8.09 -18.75
N GLU A 303 -4.82 7.96 -19.96
CA GLU A 303 -4.09 7.88 -21.24
C GLU A 303 -3.01 8.96 -21.35
N THR A 304 -3.44 10.23 -21.29
CA THR A 304 -2.53 11.38 -21.44
C THR A 304 -1.43 11.39 -20.37
N THR A 305 -1.76 10.96 -19.14
CA THR A 305 -0.79 10.88 -18.05
C THR A 305 0.25 9.77 -18.29
N LEU A 306 -0.19 8.60 -18.76
CA LEU A 306 0.68 7.45 -19.05
C LEU A 306 1.62 7.76 -20.22
N ILE A 307 1.09 8.31 -21.32
CA ILE A 307 1.90 8.74 -22.48
C ILE A 307 2.94 9.77 -22.05
N ALA A 308 2.56 10.76 -21.23
CA ALA A 308 3.49 11.78 -20.77
C ALA A 308 4.62 11.19 -19.89
N LYS A 309 4.29 10.24 -19.01
CA LYS A 309 5.25 9.60 -18.10
C LYS A 309 6.19 8.61 -18.79
N PHE A 310 5.69 7.92 -19.82
CA PHE A 310 6.40 6.83 -20.50
C PHE A 310 6.55 7.10 -22.00
N ARG A 311 6.77 8.37 -22.36
CA ARG A 311 6.82 8.84 -23.76
C ARG A 311 7.79 8.05 -24.62
N ASP A 312 8.93 7.64 -24.05
CA ASP A 312 9.96 6.90 -24.77
C ASP A 312 9.54 5.46 -25.09
N VAL A 313 8.83 4.78 -24.17
CA VAL A 313 8.28 3.43 -24.40
C VAL A 313 7.14 3.53 -25.39
N PHE A 314 6.19 4.42 -25.11
CA PHE A 314 5.02 4.64 -25.95
C PHE A 314 5.40 4.98 -27.40
N GLY A 315 6.42 5.83 -27.60
CA GLY A 315 6.88 6.24 -28.92
C GLY A 315 7.60 5.16 -29.74
N ARG A 316 8.07 4.07 -29.12
CA ARG A 316 8.76 2.96 -29.82
C ARG A 316 7.92 1.69 -29.98
N THR A 317 6.84 1.55 -29.21
CA THR A 317 5.88 0.45 -29.35
C THR A 317 4.76 0.79 -30.35
N GLN A 318 4.12 -0.22 -30.92
CA GLN A 318 2.96 -0.06 -31.84
C GLN A 318 1.62 -0.41 -31.17
N HIS A 319 1.63 -1.24 -30.12
CA HIS A 319 0.44 -1.65 -29.39
C HIS A 319 0.52 -1.20 -27.94
N SER A 320 -0.55 -0.62 -27.40
CA SER A 320 -0.55 -0.08 -26.05
C SER A 320 -1.81 -0.44 -25.28
N TYR A 321 -1.62 -0.91 -24.04
CA TYR A 321 -2.68 -1.35 -23.14
C TYR A 321 -2.46 -0.75 -21.76
N ALA A 322 -3.50 -0.23 -21.13
CA ALA A 322 -3.48 0.28 -19.77
C ALA A 322 -4.46 -0.50 -18.90
N HIS A 323 -4.01 -0.94 -17.74
CA HIS A 323 -4.80 -1.69 -16.77
C HIS A 323 -5.00 -0.88 -15.48
N THR A 324 -6.24 -0.83 -15.01
CA THR A 324 -6.65 -0.13 -13.79
C THR A 324 -7.69 -0.92 -13.00
N GLY A 325 -7.92 -0.55 -11.74
CA GLY A 325 -8.93 -1.15 -10.87
C GLY A 325 -9.79 -0.10 -10.18
N HIS A 326 -9.81 -0.11 -8.86
CA HIS A 326 -10.43 0.85 -7.94
C HIS A 326 -11.96 0.79 -7.84
N LEU A 327 -12.68 0.67 -8.96
CA LEU A 327 -14.16 0.75 -8.96
C LEU A 327 -14.88 -0.62 -9.06
N HIS A 328 -14.13 -1.72 -9.03
CA HIS A 328 -14.62 -3.10 -8.89
C HIS A 328 -15.58 -3.57 -10.01
N HIS A 329 -15.60 -2.87 -11.15
CA HIS A 329 -16.42 -3.23 -12.30
C HIS A 329 -15.62 -3.07 -13.61
N ASN A 330 -15.99 -3.86 -14.61
CA ASN A 330 -15.31 -3.82 -15.90
C ASN A 330 -15.70 -2.56 -16.68
N VAL A 331 -14.70 -1.85 -17.19
CA VAL A 331 -14.86 -0.82 -18.22
C VAL A 331 -13.73 -1.02 -19.22
N LEU A 332 -14.05 -1.13 -20.51
CA LEU A 332 -13.04 -1.13 -21.57
C LEU A 332 -13.27 0.09 -22.44
N ARG A 333 -12.24 0.91 -22.58
CA ARG A 333 -12.23 2.08 -23.45
C ARG A 333 -11.07 1.98 -24.43
N GLU A 334 -11.41 1.91 -25.70
CA GLU A 334 -10.42 2.06 -26.77
C GLU A 334 -10.30 3.54 -27.15
N THR A 335 -9.07 3.97 -27.38
CA THR A 335 -8.70 5.31 -27.81
C THR A 335 -7.87 5.18 -29.08
N ASN A 336 -7.52 6.31 -29.72
CA ASN A 336 -6.67 6.27 -30.90
C ASN A 336 -5.24 5.76 -30.60
N THR A 337 -4.85 5.69 -29.32
CA THR A 337 -3.48 5.35 -28.93
C THR A 337 -3.35 4.05 -28.13
N MET A 338 -4.39 3.66 -27.39
CA MET A 338 -4.34 2.48 -26.52
C MET A 338 -5.72 1.97 -26.10
N HIS A 339 -5.75 0.73 -25.63
CA HIS A 339 -6.89 0.18 -24.87
C HIS A 339 -6.68 0.43 -23.38
N ILE A 340 -7.73 0.87 -22.69
CA ILE A 340 -7.71 1.14 -21.25
C ILE A 340 -8.80 0.28 -20.61
N GLU A 341 -8.39 -0.70 -19.80
CA GLU A 341 -9.29 -1.63 -19.14
C GLU A 341 -9.26 -1.43 -17.62
N GLN A 342 -10.41 -1.08 -17.07
CA GLN A 342 -10.70 -1.20 -15.65
C GLN A 342 -11.19 -2.62 -15.35
N HIS A 343 -10.57 -3.26 -14.37
CA HIS A 343 -10.87 -4.62 -13.96
C HIS A 343 -11.79 -4.64 -12.75
N ARG A 344 -12.65 -5.66 -12.69
CA ARG A 344 -13.39 -6.00 -11.48
C ARG A 344 -12.55 -6.85 -10.53
N THR A 345 -13.03 -7.01 -9.30
CA THR A 345 -12.32 -7.74 -8.23
C THR A 345 -12.77 -9.20 -8.12
N LEU A 346 -11.90 -10.04 -7.53
CA LEU A 346 -12.24 -11.37 -7.02
C LEU A 346 -12.85 -11.34 -5.60
N ALA A 347 -12.65 -10.25 -4.84
CA ALA A 347 -13.17 -10.11 -3.49
C ALA A 347 -14.70 -10.20 -3.47
N ALA A 348 -15.27 -10.74 -2.39
CA ALA A 348 -16.71 -10.64 -2.20
C ALA A 348 -17.09 -9.19 -1.84
N PRO A 349 -18.31 -8.75 -2.17
CA PRO A 349 -18.79 -7.44 -1.73
C PRO A 349 -18.78 -7.37 -0.20
N ASP A 350 -18.28 -6.26 0.36
CA ASP A 350 -18.39 -5.96 1.77
C ASP A 350 -19.75 -5.27 2.09
N SER A 351 -19.96 -4.91 3.36
CA SER A 351 -21.20 -4.25 3.79
C SER A 351 -21.41 -2.91 3.07
N HIS A 352 -20.34 -2.17 2.76
CA HIS A 352 -20.39 -0.92 2.02
C HIS A 352 -20.84 -1.14 0.58
N ALA A 353 -20.23 -2.12 -0.11
CA ALA A 353 -20.55 -2.51 -1.47
C ALA A 353 -22.02 -2.94 -1.59
N SER A 354 -22.49 -3.78 -0.66
CA SER A 354 -23.87 -4.26 -0.60
C SER A 354 -24.87 -3.11 -0.41
N ARG A 355 -24.64 -2.24 0.59
CA ARG A 355 -25.53 -1.12 0.91
C ARG A 355 -25.57 -0.03 -0.16
N GLY A 356 -24.48 0.14 -0.91
CA GLY A 356 -24.43 1.06 -2.04
C GLY A 356 -25.06 0.51 -3.32
N GLY A 357 -25.50 -0.75 -3.33
CA GLY A 357 -26.16 -1.37 -4.48
C GLY A 357 -25.21 -1.68 -5.64
N TRP A 358 -23.91 -1.87 -5.36
CA TRP A 358 -22.93 -2.23 -6.38
C TRP A 358 -22.89 -3.75 -6.59
N MET A 359 -23.46 -4.20 -7.71
CA MET A 359 -23.76 -5.62 -7.97
C MET A 359 -22.89 -6.25 -9.06
N SER A 360 -21.67 -5.74 -9.26
CA SER A 360 -20.77 -6.32 -10.27
C SER A 360 -20.37 -7.75 -9.90
N GLY A 361 -20.30 -8.64 -10.89
CA GLY A 361 -19.80 -10.00 -10.65
C GLY A 361 -18.30 -10.02 -10.32
N ARG A 362 -17.75 -11.21 -10.03
CA ARG A 362 -16.38 -11.38 -9.55
C ARG A 362 -15.55 -12.21 -10.52
N ASP A 363 -14.54 -11.61 -11.13
CA ASP A 363 -13.53 -12.32 -11.94
C ASP A 363 -12.17 -11.64 -11.86
N ALA A 364 -11.17 -12.34 -12.38
CA ALA A 364 -9.90 -11.78 -12.80
C ALA A 364 -9.51 -12.39 -14.15
N LYS A 365 -8.52 -11.78 -14.80
CA LYS A 365 -8.15 -12.10 -16.19
C LYS A 365 -6.68 -12.46 -16.31
N VAL A 366 -6.40 -13.38 -17.22
CA VAL A 366 -5.08 -13.52 -17.85
C VAL A 366 -5.19 -13.00 -19.26
N ILE A 367 -4.41 -11.99 -19.59
CA ILE A 367 -4.37 -11.42 -20.94
C ILE A 367 -3.03 -11.77 -21.56
N THR A 368 -3.08 -12.40 -22.73
CA THR A 368 -1.90 -12.85 -23.47
C THR A 368 -1.55 -11.83 -24.54
N TYR A 369 -0.33 -11.33 -24.47
CA TYR A 369 0.23 -10.36 -25.39
C TYR A 369 1.34 -11.00 -26.23
N HIS A 370 1.30 -10.75 -27.53
CA HIS A 370 2.40 -11.03 -28.44
C HIS A 370 3.30 -9.80 -28.55
N ALA A 371 4.61 -10.03 -28.68
CA ALA A 371 5.58 -8.94 -28.80
C ALA A 371 5.28 -8.02 -29.99
N ASP A 372 4.90 -8.59 -31.13
CA ASP A 372 4.66 -7.83 -32.38
C ASP A 372 3.19 -7.60 -32.74
N HIS A 373 2.24 -8.21 -32.02
CA HIS A 373 0.84 -8.27 -32.46
C HIS A 373 -0.17 -7.84 -31.39
N GLY A 374 0.29 -7.30 -30.26
CA GLY A 374 -0.60 -6.84 -29.18
C GLY A 374 -1.32 -8.00 -28.48
N GLU A 375 -2.55 -7.76 -28.01
CA GLU A 375 -3.40 -8.77 -27.36
C GLU A 375 -3.81 -9.86 -28.37
N VAL A 376 -3.47 -11.13 -28.06
CA VAL A 376 -3.76 -12.30 -28.92
C VAL A 376 -4.63 -13.35 -28.23
N GLY A 377 -4.94 -13.17 -26.95
CA GLY A 377 -5.79 -14.08 -26.21
C GLY A 377 -6.15 -13.54 -24.84
N ARG A 378 -7.27 -14.01 -24.29
CA ARG A 378 -7.68 -13.69 -22.94
C ARG A 378 -8.42 -14.85 -22.29
N ILE A 379 -8.16 -15.05 -21.01
CA ILE A 379 -8.83 -16.03 -20.16
C ILE A 379 -9.48 -15.27 -19.02
N ILE A 380 -10.75 -15.53 -18.79
CA ILE A 380 -11.52 -14.93 -17.70
C ILE A 380 -11.94 -16.07 -16.78
N VAL A 381 -11.46 -16.05 -15.55
CA VAL A 381 -11.85 -17.03 -14.53
C VAL A 381 -12.65 -16.30 -13.47
N SER A 382 -13.94 -16.63 -13.36
CA SER A 382 -14.81 -16.06 -12.33
C SER A 382 -14.60 -16.76 -10.99
N ALA A 383 -14.89 -16.06 -9.90
CA ALA A 383 -14.85 -16.65 -8.56
C ALA A 383 -15.80 -17.86 -8.43
N ASP A 384 -16.91 -17.88 -9.18
CA ASP A 384 -17.88 -18.97 -9.16
C ASP A 384 -17.36 -20.26 -9.80
N MET A 385 -16.48 -20.17 -10.81
CA MET A 385 -15.85 -21.36 -11.42
C MET A 385 -15.00 -22.15 -10.43
N LEU A 386 -14.56 -21.49 -9.36
CA LEU A 386 -13.67 -22.07 -8.35
C LEU A 386 -14.43 -22.64 -7.15
N LYS A 387 -15.75 -22.43 -7.08
CA LYS A 387 -16.61 -23.02 -6.04
C LYS A 387 -16.72 -24.53 -6.28
N GLY A 388 -16.24 -25.32 -5.33
CA GLY A 388 -16.39 -26.78 -5.34
C GLY A 388 -15.31 -27.57 -6.08
N SER A 389 -14.22 -26.94 -6.53
CA SER A 389 -13.01 -27.69 -6.91
C SER A 389 -12.34 -28.20 -5.63
N PRO A 390 -12.23 -29.53 -5.42
CA PRO A 390 -11.46 -30.05 -4.29
C PRO A 390 -10.01 -29.62 -4.52
N GLY A 391 -9.37 -29.06 -3.48
CA GLY A 391 -7.97 -28.66 -3.52
C GLY A 391 -7.10 -29.77 -4.10
N GLY A 392 -6.33 -29.43 -5.13
CA GLY A 392 -5.25 -30.26 -5.66
C GLY A 392 -4.04 -30.27 -4.74
#